data_AF-A0A832BB71-F1
#
_entry.id   AF-A0A832BB71-F1
#
_cell.length_a   1.000
_cell.length_b   1.000
_cell.length_c   1.000
_cell.angle_alpha   90.00
_cell.angle_beta   90.00
_cell.angle_gamma   90.00
#
_symmetry.space_group_name_H-M   'P 1'
#
loop_
_entity.id
_entity.type
_entity.pdbx_description
1 polymer ?
#
loop_
_entity_poly.entity_id
_entity_poly.type
_entity_poly.pdbx_seq_one_letter_code
_entity_poly.pdbx_strand_id
1 'polypeptide(L)'
;MTWAVYAILSAVFAALVAIFGKIGIKGINSNLAVAIRTAIIVFFAWGIVLIEGTAPQLKGWSRHTWIFVILSAIATGLSWLFYYRALQLGEVSKVAPIDKLSVALAIILAFVFLGEKPTLGGIMGGALVIAGALVLVFVR
;
A
#
# COMPACT_ATOMS: atom_id res chain seq x y z
N MET A 1 6.70 1.97 21.28
CA MET A 1 5.27 2.19 21.60
C MET A 1 4.56 3.09 20.58
N THR A 2 5.23 4.08 19.96
CA THR A 2 4.60 5.03 19.01
C THR A 2 4.26 4.46 17.63
N TRP A 3 5.12 3.61 17.03
CA TRP A 3 4.91 3.07 15.67
C TRP A 3 3.65 2.20 15.55
N ALA A 4 3.29 1.46 16.60
CA ALA A 4 2.16 0.55 16.59
C ALA A 4 0.82 1.29 16.45
N VAL A 5 0.69 2.47 17.09
CA VAL A 5 -0.51 3.31 16.98
C VAL A 5 -0.67 3.79 15.53
N TYR A 6 0.41 4.27 14.91
CA TYR A 6 0.39 4.67 13.49
C TYR A 6 0.08 3.49 12.55
N ALA A 7 0.57 2.29 12.86
CA ALA A 7 0.26 1.09 12.08
C ALA A 7 -1.22 0.71 12.18
N ILE A 8 -1.83 0.80 13.37
CA ILE A 8 -3.26 0.55 13.56
C ILE A 8 -4.10 1.59 12.82
N LEU A 9 -3.75 2.88 12.94
CA LEU A 9 -4.42 3.95 12.21
C LEU A 9 -4.32 3.72 10.69
N SER A 10 -3.12 3.36 10.20
CA SER A 10 -2.91 3.00 8.79
C SER A 10 -3.81 1.84 8.36
N ALA A 11 -3.97 0.80 9.18
CA ALA A 11 -4.86 -0.32 8.87
C ALA A 11 -6.33 0.11 8.77
N VAL A 12 -6.81 0.99 9.67
CA VAL A 12 -8.15 1.57 9.62
C VAL A 12 -8.36 2.35 8.32
N PHE A 13 -7.44 3.25 7.97
CA PHE A 13 -7.52 4.01 6.72
C PHE A 13 -7.42 3.11 5.48
N ALA A 14 -6.59 2.05 5.51
CA ALA A 14 -6.51 1.08 4.43
C ALA A 14 -7.85 0.37 4.20
N ALA A 15 -8.58 0.03 5.26
CA ALA A 15 -9.92 -0.53 5.16
C ALA A 15 -10.91 0.47 4.53
N LEU A 16 -10.89 1.73 4.98
CA LEU A 16 -11.72 2.80 4.39
C LEU A 16 -11.40 3.02 2.90
N VAL A 17 -10.12 3.00 2.54
CA VAL A 17 -9.66 3.12 1.15
C VAL A 17 -10.24 2.02 0.27
N ALA A 18 -10.31 0.77 0.76
CA ALA A 18 -10.90 -0.33 0.02
C ALA A 18 -12.41 -0.13 -0.21
N ILE A 19 -13.14 0.24 0.83
CA ILE A 19 -14.60 0.43 0.78
C ILE A 19 -14.99 1.65 -0.07
N PHE A 20 -14.45 2.83 0.25
CA PHE A 20 -14.70 4.04 -0.52
C PHE A 20 -14.18 3.91 -1.94
N GLY A 21 -13.08 3.19 -2.13
CA GLY A 21 -12.56 2.85 -3.44
C GLY A 21 -13.54 2.07 -4.29
N LYS A 22 -14.08 0.95 -3.77
CA LYS A 22 -15.08 0.14 -4.47
C LYS A 22 -16.35 0.93 -4.80
N ILE A 23 -16.82 1.77 -3.86
CA ILE A 23 -18.01 2.62 -4.06
C ILE A 23 -17.72 3.67 -5.13
N GLY A 24 -16.58 4.36 -5.04
CA GLY A 24 -16.22 5.48 -5.90
C GLY A 24 -15.95 5.08 -7.36
N ILE A 25 -15.44 3.86 -7.63
CA ILE A 25 -15.19 3.39 -9.01
C ILE A 25 -16.42 2.80 -9.70
N LYS A 26 -17.57 2.71 -9.02
CA LYS A 26 -18.78 2.09 -9.59
C LYS A 26 -19.34 3.00 -10.69
N GLY A 27 -19.38 2.49 -11.93
CA GLY A 27 -19.91 3.22 -13.08
C GLY A 27 -18.96 4.26 -13.69
N ILE A 28 -17.71 4.36 -13.22
CA ILE A 28 -16.69 5.24 -13.81
C ILE A 28 -15.43 4.46 -14.19
N ASN A 29 -14.59 5.05 -15.03
CA ASN A 29 -13.30 4.46 -15.39
C ASN A 29 -12.37 4.40 -14.15
N SER A 30 -11.81 3.23 -13.85
CA SER A 30 -10.93 3.03 -12.68
C SER A 30 -9.65 3.86 -12.75
N ASN A 31 -9.09 4.07 -13.95
CA ASN A 31 -7.87 4.85 -14.13
C ASN A 31 -8.14 6.33 -13.87
N LEU A 32 -9.30 6.84 -14.30
CA LEU A 32 -9.74 8.20 -14.00
C LEU A 32 -9.92 8.39 -12.49
N ALA A 33 -10.54 7.43 -11.80
CA ALA A 33 -10.69 7.48 -10.36
C ALA A 33 -9.34 7.50 -9.62
N VAL A 34 -8.38 6.67 -10.05
CA VAL A 34 -7.02 6.64 -9.50
C VAL A 34 -6.32 7.98 -9.74
N ALA A 35 -6.44 8.58 -10.93
CA ALA A 35 -5.84 9.87 -11.25
C ALA A 35 -6.35 11.00 -10.34
N ILE A 36 -7.68 11.12 -10.18
CA ILE A 36 -8.29 12.12 -9.29
C ILE A 36 -7.84 11.89 -7.85
N ARG A 37 -7.89 10.65 -7.35
CA ARG A 37 -7.44 10.31 -6.00
C ARG A 37 -5.98 10.70 -5.78
N THR A 38 -5.13 10.46 -6.78
CA THR A 38 -3.70 10.78 -6.71
C THR A 38 -3.49 12.29 -6.64
N ALA A 39 -4.24 13.08 -7.42
CA ALA A 39 -4.16 14.54 -7.36
C ALA A 39 -4.52 15.08 -5.96
N ILE A 40 -5.57 14.53 -5.34
CA ILE A 40 -5.96 14.89 -3.96
C ILE A 40 -4.84 14.52 -2.97
N ILE A 41 -4.24 13.34 -3.10
CA ILE A 41 -3.14 12.91 -2.22
C ILE A 41 -1.92 13.80 -2.39
N VAL A 42 -1.55 14.17 -3.63
CA VAL A 42 -0.46 15.10 -3.92
C VAL A 42 -0.70 16.44 -3.24
N PHE A 43 -1.92 16.98 -3.30
CA PHE A 43 -2.29 18.22 -2.63
C PHE A 43 -2.07 18.14 -1.10
N PHE A 44 -2.58 17.10 -0.44
CA PHE A 44 -2.37 16.92 1.00
C PHE A 44 -0.90 16.71 1.38
N ALA A 45 -0.17 15.88 0.62
CA ALA A 45 1.23 15.58 0.90
C ALA A 45 2.11 16.83 0.77
N TRP A 46 1.94 17.62 -0.30
CA TRP A 46 2.67 18.88 -0.44
C TRP A 46 2.22 19.95 0.55
N GLY A 47 0.95 19.98 0.92
CA GLY A 47 0.46 20.86 1.99
C GLY A 47 1.22 20.64 3.29
N ILE A 48 1.45 19.39 3.69
CA ILE A 48 2.24 19.04 4.88
C ILE A 48 3.69 19.50 4.72
N VAL A 49 4.34 19.18 3.59
CA VAL A 49 5.74 19.56 3.32
C VAL A 49 5.95 21.08 3.39
N LEU A 50 4.97 21.86 2.91
CA LEU A 50 5.01 23.32 2.94
C LEU A 50 4.78 23.87 4.36
N ILE A 51 3.84 23.30 5.12
CA ILE A 51 3.58 23.69 6.52
C ILE A 51 4.78 23.38 7.41
N GLU A 52 5.41 22.21 7.22
CA GLU A 52 6.59 21.79 7.97
C GLU A 52 7.88 22.49 7.50
N GLY A 53 7.84 23.18 6.35
CA GLY A 53 9.00 23.88 5.79
C GLY A 53 10.13 22.94 5.34
N THR A 54 9.84 21.66 5.06
CA THR A 54 10.85 20.64 4.74
C THR A 54 11.25 20.63 3.26
N ALA A 55 10.55 21.38 2.40
CA ALA A 55 10.85 21.48 0.97
C ALA A 55 12.34 21.76 0.61
N PRO A 56 13.11 22.60 1.36
CA PRO A 56 14.52 22.84 1.05
C PRO A 56 15.41 21.59 1.16
N GLN A 57 15.00 20.57 1.93
CA GLN A 57 15.76 19.33 2.12
C GLN A 57 15.89 18.52 0.82
N LEU A 58 15.02 18.74 -0.16
CA LEU A 58 15.08 18.11 -1.49
C LEU A 58 16.43 18.34 -2.20
N LYS A 59 17.08 19.48 -1.96
CA LYS A 59 18.39 19.79 -2.53
C LYS A 59 19.53 18.94 -1.97
N GLY A 60 19.36 18.40 -0.76
CA GLY A 60 20.34 17.55 -0.09
C GLY A 60 20.19 16.05 -0.42
N TRP A 61 19.17 15.66 -1.18
CA TRP A 61 18.91 14.25 -1.47
C TRP A 61 19.96 13.65 -2.41
N SER A 62 20.47 12.49 -2.03
CA SER A 62 21.38 11.72 -2.88
C SER A 62 20.68 11.19 -4.13
N ARG A 63 21.44 10.88 -5.18
CA ARG A 63 20.91 10.18 -6.37
C ARG A 63 20.24 8.85 -6.01
N HIS A 64 20.80 8.14 -5.04
CA HIS A 64 20.25 6.87 -4.55
C HIS A 64 18.86 7.07 -3.96
N THR A 65 18.68 8.09 -3.10
CA THR A 65 17.37 8.46 -2.53
C THR A 65 16.35 8.73 -3.63
N TRP A 66 16.70 9.53 -4.64
CA TRP A 66 15.82 9.82 -5.77
C TRP A 66 15.38 8.57 -6.52
N ILE A 67 16.31 7.66 -6.83
CA ILE A 67 16.01 6.43 -7.55
C ILE A 67 14.99 5.59 -6.78
N PHE A 68 15.21 5.35 -5.48
CA PHE A 68 14.31 4.51 -4.68
C PHE A 68 12.95 5.16 -4.45
N VAL A 69 12.89 6.49 -4.30
CA VAL A 69 11.62 7.22 -4.19
C VAL A 69 10.82 7.12 -5.50
N ILE A 70 11.47 7.29 -6.66
CA ILE A 70 10.80 7.17 -7.96
C ILE A 70 10.33 5.73 -8.20
N LEU A 71 11.16 4.73 -7.93
CA LEU A 71 10.78 3.31 -8.05
C LEU A 71 9.60 2.97 -7.12
N SER A 72 9.61 3.46 -5.89
CA SER A 72 8.50 3.29 -4.93
C SER A 72 7.21 3.95 -5.43
N ALA A 73 7.29 5.15 -6.00
CA ALA A 73 6.15 5.85 -6.58
C ALA A 73 5.55 5.09 -7.78
N ILE A 74 6.40 4.56 -8.67
CA ILE A 74 5.97 3.72 -9.80
C ILE A 74 5.30 2.44 -9.30
N ALA A 75 5.92 1.75 -8.33
CA ALA A 75 5.36 0.54 -7.74
C ALA A 75 3.99 0.80 -7.07
N THR A 76 3.85 1.93 -6.37
CA THR A 76 2.59 2.36 -5.75
C THR A 76 1.50 2.63 -6.79
N GLY A 77 1.85 3.36 -7.86
CA GLY A 77 0.93 3.66 -8.95
C GLY A 77 0.43 2.39 -9.65
N LEU A 78 1.35 1.48 -10.00
CA LEU A 78 1.00 0.18 -10.60
C LEU A 78 0.13 -0.66 -9.66
N SER A 79 0.51 -0.75 -8.38
CA SER A 79 -0.28 -1.44 -7.35
C SER A 79 -1.72 -0.96 -7.32
N TRP A 80 -1.95 0.37 -7.29
CA TRP A 80 -3.30 0.92 -7.28
C TRP A 80 -4.05 0.65 -8.59
N LEU A 81 -3.42 0.81 -9.75
CA LEU A 81 -4.08 0.54 -11.04
C LEU A 81 -4.62 -0.90 -11.10
N PHE A 82 -3.80 -1.88 -10.72
CA PHE A 82 -4.22 -3.28 -10.67
C PHE A 82 -5.25 -3.55 -9.58
N TYR A 83 -5.05 -3.01 -8.37
CA TYR A 83 -5.96 -3.20 -7.23
C TYR A 83 -7.36 -2.65 -7.52
N TYR A 84 -7.45 -1.42 -8.04
CA TYR A 84 -8.73 -0.81 -8.37
C TYR A 84 -9.42 -1.48 -9.53
N ARG A 85 -8.66 -1.97 -10.53
CA ARG A 85 -9.23 -2.78 -11.59
C ARG A 85 -9.80 -4.09 -11.05
N ALA A 86 -9.09 -4.77 -10.15
CA ALA A 86 -9.57 -5.97 -9.49
C ALA A 86 -10.81 -5.70 -8.62
N LEU A 87 -10.82 -4.60 -7.86
CA LEU A 87 -12.00 -4.16 -7.11
C LEU A 87 -13.18 -3.86 -8.03
N GLN A 88 -12.97 -3.36 -9.24
CA GLN A 88 -14.08 -3.12 -10.16
C GLN A 88 -14.72 -4.43 -10.61
N LEU A 89 -13.91 -5.46 -10.86
CA LEU A 89 -14.33 -6.76 -11.39
C LEU A 89 -14.83 -7.74 -10.31
N GLY A 90 -14.31 -7.65 -9.08
CA GLY A 90 -14.53 -8.64 -8.02
C GLY A 90 -15.13 -8.06 -6.73
N GLU A 91 -15.42 -8.94 -5.78
CA GLU A 91 -15.89 -8.56 -4.44
C GLU A 91 -14.71 -8.12 -3.56
N VAL A 92 -14.94 -7.12 -2.71
CA VAL A 92 -13.92 -6.61 -1.77
C VAL A 92 -13.43 -7.73 -0.85
N SER A 93 -14.34 -8.61 -0.42
CA SER A 93 -14.04 -9.77 0.45
C SER A 93 -13.06 -10.77 -0.15
N LYS A 94 -12.89 -10.80 -1.48
CA LYS A 94 -11.92 -11.66 -2.18
C LYS A 94 -10.66 -10.91 -2.58
N VAL A 95 -10.82 -9.69 -3.09
CA VAL A 95 -9.70 -8.88 -3.59
C VAL A 95 -8.84 -8.34 -2.44
N ALA A 96 -9.44 -7.90 -1.35
CA ALA A 96 -8.69 -7.31 -0.24
C ALA A 96 -7.77 -8.32 0.48
N PRO A 97 -8.17 -9.58 0.75
CA PRO A 97 -7.24 -10.57 1.30
C PRO A 97 -6.07 -10.91 0.38
N ILE A 98 -6.31 -11.02 -0.93
CA ILE A 98 -5.23 -11.27 -1.91
C ILE A 98 -4.22 -10.11 -1.92
N ASP A 99 -4.70 -8.86 -1.84
CA ASP A 99 -3.83 -7.70 -1.69
C ASP A 99 -2.94 -7.78 -0.45
N LYS A 100 -3.40 -8.40 0.64
CA LYS A 100 -2.60 -8.59 1.88
C LYS A 100 -1.52 -9.65 1.80
N LEU A 101 -1.48 -10.45 0.73
CA LEU A 101 -0.28 -11.25 0.42
C LEU A 101 0.96 -10.37 0.21
N SER A 102 0.78 -9.08 -0.12
CA SER A 102 1.86 -8.08 -0.14
C SER A 102 2.64 -8.00 1.17
N VAL A 103 2.01 -8.27 2.33
CA VAL A 103 2.69 -8.29 3.63
C VAL A 103 3.72 -9.42 3.68
N ALA A 104 3.33 -10.62 3.26
CA ALA A 104 4.24 -11.75 3.23
C ALA A 104 5.37 -11.54 2.20
N LEU A 105 5.04 -11.00 1.03
CA LEU A 105 6.04 -10.62 0.03
C LEU A 105 7.00 -9.54 0.56
N ALA A 106 6.50 -8.54 1.28
CA ALA A 106 7.33 -7.49 1.87
C ALA A 106 8.31 -8.05 2.92
N ILE A 107 7.88 -8.99 3.76
CA ILE A 107 8.75 -9.68 4.71
C ILE A 107 9.87 -10.43 3.98
N ILE A 108 9.53 -11.17 2.92
CA ILE A 108 10.52 -11.91 2.11
C ILE A 108 11.50 -10.93 1.45
N LEU A 109 11.00 -9.86 0.84
CA LEU A 109 11.83 -8.83 0.21
C LEU A 109 12.71 -8.12 1.25
N ALA A 110 12.25 -7.92 2.48
CA ALA A 110 13.04 -7.34 3.55
C ALA A 110 14.23 -8.23 3.93
N PHE A 111 14.02 -9.55 4.00
CA PHE A 111 15.12 -10.49 4.25
C PHE A 111 16.14 -10.51 3.10
N VAL A 112 15.67 -10.42 1.85
CA VAL A 112 16.54 -10.50 0.66
C VAL A 112 17.27 -9.19 0.38
N PHE A 113 16.56 -8.05 0.40
CA PHE A 113 17.08 -6.76 -0.06
C PHE A 113 17.53 -5.83 1.06
N LEU A 114 16.92 -5.91 2.26
CA LEU A 114 17.32 -5.09 3.42
C LEU A 114 18.26 -5.83 4.38
N GLY A 115 18.47 -7.14 4.17
CA GLY A 115 19.34 -7.96 5.01
C GLY A 115 18.77 -8.20 6.42
N GLU A 116 17.46 -8.02 6.60
CA GLU A 116 16.80 -8.34 7.85
C GLU A 116 16.93 -9.85 8.15
N LYS A 117 17.27 -10.19 9.39
CA LYS A 117 17.43 -11.61 9.76
C LYS A 117 16.05 -12.29 9.82
N PRO A 118 15.88 -13.46 9.17
CA PRO A 118 14.64 -14.21 9.28
C PRO A 118 14.43 -14.63 10.73
N THR A 119 13.33 -14.17 11.32
CA THR A 119 12.91 -14.57 12.65
C THR A 119 11.81 -15.63 12.54
N LEU A 120 11.76 -16.57 13.48
CA LEU A 120 10.68 -17.55 13.59
C LEU A 120 9.30 -16.86 13.58
N GLY A 121 9.17 -15.75 14.30
CA GLY A 121 7.94 -14.95 14.33
C GLY A 121 7.59 -14.35 12.96
N GLY A 122 8.56 -13.82 12.22
CA GLY A 122 8.34 -13.27 10.87
C GLY A 122 7.93 -14.34 9.87
N ILE A 123 8.56 -15.52 9.92
CA ILE A 123 8.22 -16.66 9.05
C ILE A 123 6.81 -17.18 9.36
N MET A 124 6.53 -17.45 10.64
CA MET A 124 5.21 -17.96 11.06
C MET A 124 4.11 -16.93 10.78
N GLY A 125 4.36 -15.64 11.08
CA GLY A 125 3.44 -14.56 10.78
C GLY A 125 3.15 -14.44 9.28
N GLY A 126 4.18 -14.43 8.45
CA GLY A 126 4.03 -14.42 6.99
C GLY A 126 3.24 -15.62 6.46
N ALA A 127 3.55 -16.82 6.95
CA ALA A 127 2.83 -18.04 6.58
C ALA A 127 1.34 -17.99 6.99
N LEU A 128 1.03 -17.47 8.18
CA LEU A 128 -0.34 -17.30 8.66
C LEU A 128 -1.12 -16.26 7.84
N VAL A 129 -0.48 -15.16 7.42
CA VAL A 129 -1.12 -14.18 6.52
C VAL A 129 -1.46 -14.82 5.19
N ILE A 130 -0.53 -15.60 4.61
CA ILE A 130 -0.77 -16.32 3.35
C ILE A 130 -1.92 -17.32 3.51
N ALA A 131 -1.86 -18.17 4.54
CA ALA A 131 -2.88 -19.17 4.81
C ALA A 131 -4.27 -18.52 5.02
N GLY A 132 -4.35 -17.47 5.83
CA GLY A 132 -5.59 -16.74 6.08
C GLY A 132 -6.16 -16.10 4.82
N ALA A 133 -5.31 -15.50 3.97
CA ALA A 133 -5.75 -14.94 2.70
C ALA A 133 -6.29 -16.02 1.75
N LEU A 134 -5.64 -17.19 1.66
CA LEU A 134 -6.11 -18.31 0.85
C LEU A 134 -7.44 -18.86 1.36
N VAL A 135 -7.59 -19.02 2.68
CA VAL A 135 -8.85 -19.48 3.29
C VAL A 135 -10.00 -18.55 2.93
N LEU A 136 -9.84 -17.24 3.08
CA LEU A 136 -10.89 -16.26 2.75
C LEU A 136 -11.30 -16.25 1.27
N VAL A 137 -10.41 -16.69 0.38
CA VAL A 137 -10.66 -16.71 -1.08
C VAL A 137 -11.27 -18.04 -1.52
N PHE A 138 -10.78 -19.17 -0.99
CA PHE A 138 -11.06 -20.50 -1.51
C PHE A 138 -11.99 -21.35 -0.64
N VAL A 139 -12.11 -21.05 0.66
CA VAL A 139 -13.01 -21.76 1.56
C VAL A 139 -14.33 -20.97 1.61
N ARG A 140 -15.40 -21.59 1.10
CA ARG A 140 -16.76 -21.05 1.12
C ARG A 140 -17.53 -21.57 2.33
#